data_AF-A0A969EE80-F1
#
_entry.id   AF-A0A969EE80-F1
#
_cell.length_a   1.000
_cell.length_b   1.000
_cell.length_c   1.000
_cell.angle_alpha   90.00
_cell.angle_beta   90.00
_cell.angle_gamma   90.00
#
_symmetry.space_group_name_H-M   'P 1'
#
loop_
_entity.id
_entity.type
_entity.pdbx_description
1 polymer ?
#
loop_
_entity_poly.entity_id
_entity_poly.type
_entity_poly.pdbx_seq_one_letter_code
_entity_poly.pdbx_strand_id
1 'polypeptide(L)' 'RSEVREVEDRLEKRVPARFRQDAHHWLILHGRYVCMARKPDCPRCLIREWCEYKAKTRAA' A
#
# COMPACT_ATOMS: atom_id res chain seq x y z
N ARG A 1 5.39 15.14 5.19
CA ARG A 1 4.21 14.28 5.47
C ARG A 1 3.15 14.73 4.47
N SER A 2 2.72 13.85 3.56
CA SER A 2 1.61 14.19 2.66
C SER A 2 0.32 14.35 3.46
N GLU A 3 -0.52 15.28 3.04
CA GLU A 3 -1.84 15.48 3.62
C GLU A 3 -2.82 14.44 3.07
N VAL A 4 -3.94 14.18 3.76
CA VAL A 4 -4.84 13.08 3.38
C VAL A 4 -5.51 13.38 2.03
N ARG A 5 -5.96 14.62 1.81
CA ARG A 5 -6.58 15.03 0.55
C ARG A 5 -5.64 14.91 -0.63
N GLU A 6 -4.36 15.28 -0.45
CA GLU A 6 -3.33 15.12 -1.49
C GLU A 6 -3.17 13.65 -1.93
N VAL A 7 -3.26 12.69 -0.99
CA VAL A 7 -3.17 11.26 -1.31
C VAL A 7 -4.44 10.77 -2.01
N GLU A 8 -5.61 11.20 -1.55
CA GLU A 8 -6.91 10.87 -2.14
C GLU A 8 -6.99 11.32 -3.62
N ASP A 9 -6.68 12.59 -3.90
CA ASP A 9 -6.68 13.14 -5.26
C ASP A 9 -5.76 12.37 -6.21
N ARG A 10 -4.61 11.90 -5.70
CA ARG A 10 -3.65 11.09 -6.48
C ARG A 10 -4.17 9.69 -6.75
N LEU A 11 -4.89 9.08 -5.80
CA LEU A 11 -5.50 7.77 -5.98
C LEU A 11 -6.64 7.83 -6.99
N GLU A 12 -7.52 8.82 -6.92
CA GLU A 12 -8.65 8.96 -7.86
C GLU A 12 -8.20 9.11 -9.32
N LYS A 13 -7.08 9.81 -9.53
CA LYS A 13 -6.46 10.02 -10.86
C LYS A 13 -5.78 8.76 -11.41
N ARG A 14 -5.23 7.90 -10.55
CA ARG A 14 -4.43 6.73 -10.96
C ARG A 14 -5.21 5.42 -10.98
N VAL A 15 -6.22 5.29 -10.13
CA VAL A 15 -7.02 4.06 -10.01
C VAL A 15 -8.20 4.13 -10.98
N PRO A 16 -8.30 3.20 -11.96
CA PRO A 16 -9.46 3.14 -12.85
C PRO A 16 -10.77 3.02 -12.07
N ALA A 17 -11.83 3.69 -12.55
CA ALA A 17 -13.10 3.83 -11.82
C ALA A 17 -13.66 2.49 -11.30
N ARG A 18 -13.61 1.44 -12.13
CA ARG A 18 -14.09 0.08 -11.77
C ARG A 18 -13.39 -0.55 -10.57
N PHE A 19 -12.19 -0.10 -10.21
CA PHE A 19 -11.39 -0.65 -9.12
C PHE A 19 -11.40 0.21 -7.85
N ARG A 20 -12.03 1.39 -7.83
CA ARG A 20 -11.88 2.35 -6.72
C ARG A 20 -12.39 1.79 -5.39
N GLN A 21 -13.58 1.18 -5.39
CA GLN A 21 -14.18 0.61 -4.18
C GLN A 21 -13.35 -0.56 -3.63
N ASP A 22 -12.88 -1.43 -4.50
CA ASP A 22 -12.05 -2.56 -4.08
C ASP A 22 -10.65 -2.10 -3.66
N ALA A 23 -10.05 -1.16 -4.38
CA ALA A 23 -8.73 -0.61 -4.06
C ALA A 23 -8.70 0.01 -2.67
N HIS A 24 -9.77 0.69 -2.24
CA HIS A 24 -9.88 1.19 -0.88
C HIS A 24 -9.73 0.05 0.16
N HIS A 25 -10.52 -1.02 0.02
CA HIS A 25 -10.43 -2.18 0.90
C HIS A 25 -9.07 -2.89 0.81
N TRP A 26 -8.52 -3.07 -0.40
CA TRP A 26 -7.21 -3.69 -0.61
C TRP A 26 -6.10 -2.92 0.11
N LEU A 27 -6.07 -1.59 0.00
CA LEU A 27 -5.06 -0.77 0.67
C LEU A 27 -5.18 -0.83 2.19
N ILE A 28 -6.40 -0.81 2.73
CA ILE A 28 -6.63 -0.92 4.18
C ILE A 28 -6.20 -2.29 4.70
N LEU A 29 -6.63 -3.37 4.05
CA LEU A 29 -6.31 -4.74 4.47
C LEU A 29 -4.81 -5.00 4.31
N HIS A 30 -4.21 -4.54 3.22
CA HIS A 30 -2.77 -4.65 3.00
C HIS A 30 -1.97 -3.91 4.09
N GLY A 31 -2.34 -2.66 4.39
CA GLY A 31 -1.70 -1.89 5.47
C GLY A 31 -1.86 -2.53 6.85
N ARG A 32 -3.04 -3.12 7.12
CA ARG A 32 -3.35 -3.74 8.41
C ARG A 32 -2.61 -5.06 8.64
N TYR A 33 -2.50 -5.91 7.61
CA TYR A 33 -2.02 -7.28 7.78
C TYR A 33 -0.64 -7.58 7.16
N VAL A 34 -0.13 -6.70 6.31
CA VAL A 34 1.15 -6.91 5.60
C VAL A 34 2.07 -5.70 5.77
N CYS A 35 1.68 -4.52 5.30
CA CYS A 35 2.48 -3.29 5.34
C CYS A 35 2.30 -2.52 6.67
N MET A 36 2.57 -3.21 7.79
CA MET A 36 2.40 -2.66 9.13
C MET A 36 3.44 -1.58 9.46
N ALA A 37 3.05 -0.58 10.24
CA ALA A 37 3.85 0.62 10.49
C ALA A 37 5.22 0.38 11.15
N ARG A 38 5.36 -0.61 12.03
CA ARG A 38 6.60 -0.86 12.79
C ARG A 38 7.53 -1.86 12.11
N LYS A 39 6.99 -2.98 11.64
CA LYS A 39 7.74 -4.06 10.99
C LYS A 39 6.88 -4.65 9.87
N PRO A 40 7.00 -4.15 8.62
CA PRO A 40 6.21 -4.68 7.52
C PRO A 40 6.63 -6.11 7.19
N ASP A 41 5.67 -6.96 6.84
CA ASP A 41 5.92 -8.34 6.40
C ASP A 41 6.28 -8.36 4.91
N CYS A 42 7.41 -7.72 4.57
CA CYS A 42 7.88 -7.61 3.19
C CYS A 42 8.07 -8.97 2.50
N PRO A 43 8.58 -10.05 3.14
CA PRO A 43 8.72 -11.35 2.48
C PRO A 43 7.40 -11.96 1.99
N ARG A 44 6.28 -11.71 2.68
CA ARG A 44 4.92 -12.14 2.27
C ARG A 44 4.17 -11.13 1.41
N CYS A 45 4.78 -9.97 1.11
CA CYS A 45 4.11 -8.91 0.38
C CYS A 45 3.96 -9.27 -1.11
N LEU A 46 2.72 -9.39 -1.58
CA LEU A 46 2.38 -9.70 -2.98
C LEU A 46 2.95 -8.70 -3.99
N ILE A 47 3.13 -7.44 -3.58
CA ILE A 47 3.65 -6.35 -4.43
C ILE A 47 5.12 -6.01 -4.12
N ARG A 48 5.85 -6.91 -3.44
CA ARG A 48 7.23 -6.65 -2.98
C ARG A 48 8.16 -6.23 -4.11
N GLU A 49 8.01 -6.82 -5.28
CA GLU A 49 8.85 -6.56 -6.44
C GLU A 49 8.66 -5.14 -6.99
N TRP A 50 7.40 -4.66 -7.01
CA TRP A 50 7.06 -3.30 -7.46
C TRP A 50 7.13 -2.23 -6.36
N CYS A 51 7.28 -2.63 -5.10
CA CYS A 51 7.33 -1.71 -3.97
C CYS A 51 8.65 -0.91 -3.96
N GLU A 52 8.58 0.42 -3.96
CA GLU A 52 9.75 1.32 -3.95
C GLU A 52 10.32 1.60 -2.55
N TYR A 53 9.76 0.98 -1.51
CA TYR A 53 10.27 1.15 -0.14
C TYR A 53 11.69 0.59 -0.01
N LYS A 54 12.64 1.41 0.44
CA LYS A 54 14.06 1.04 0.47
C LYS A 54 14.41 0.10 1.62
N ALA A 55 13.76 0.25 2.78
CA ALA A 55 14.07 -0.51 3.99
C ALA A 55 13.19 -1.76 4.13
N LYS A 56 13.07 -2.57 3.06
CA LYS A 56 12.28 -3.81 3.09
C LYS A 56 12.80 -4.76 4.17
N THR A 57 11.88 -5.31 4.96
CA THR A 57 12.19 -6.36 5.93
C THR A 57 12.70 -7.60 5.21
N ARG A 58 13.76 -8.21 5.75
CA ARG A 58 14.34 -9.45 5.24
C ARG A 58 13.65 -10.66 5.88
N ALA A 59 13.67 -11.80 5.19
CA ALA A 59 13.34 -13.06 5.84
C ALA A 59 14.33 -13.30 6.99
N ALA A 60 13.86 -13.95 8.05
CA ALA A 60 14.73 -14.44 9.11
C ALA A 60 15.60 -15.58 8.59
#